data_AF-A0A4V2JUX0-F1
#
_entry.id   AF-A0A4V2JUX0-F1
#
_cell.length_a   1.000
_cell.length_b   1.000
_cell.length_c   1.000
_cell.angle_alpha   90.00
_cell.angle_beta   90.00
_cell.angle_gamma   90.00
#
_symmetry.space_group_name_H-M   'P 1'
#
loop_
_entity.id
_entity.type
_entity.pdbx_description
1 polymer ?
#
loop_
_entity_poly.entity_id
_entity_poly.type
_entity_poly.pdbx_seq_one_letter_code
_entity_poly.pdbx_strand_id
1 'polypeptide(L)'
;KQNVDRFDEQKIKNSSKKDLTKYLYSIIEKSREYKNVVENFKECGIEISGIKSNNVCPITLKKIVDLYVGECGHKFERIAVSELRKQNRICPVVGCSKVLREKVERNE
;
A
#
# COMPACT_ATOMS: atom_id res chain seq x y z
N LYS A 1 21.50 14.32 5.75
CA LYS A 1 20.80 15.52 5.21
C LYS A 1 20.37 15.18 3.78
N GLN A 2 19.15 14.66 3.57
CA GLN A 2 18.61 14.44 2.24
C GLN A 2 17.50 15.47 2.01
N ASN A 3 17.62 16.18 0.89
CA ASN A 3 16.69 17.17 0.37
C ASN A 3 15.29 16.56 0.30
N VAL A 4 14.40 17.03 1.18
CA VAL A 4 12.96 16.95 0.95
C VAL A 4 12.70 18.11 0.01
N ASP A 5 12.49 17.82 -1.28
CA ASP A 5 12.16 18.85 -2.27
C ASP A 5 11.03 19.73 -1.70
N ARG A 6 11.31 21.02 -1.61
CA ARG A 6 10.41 22.04 -1.07
C ARG A 6 9.03 21.90 -1.72
N PHE A 7 8.00 21.84 -0.88
CA PHE A 7 6.59 21.94 -1.26
C PHE A 7 6.37 23.21 -2.10
N ASP A 8 6.18 23.05 -3.41
CA ASP A 8 5.80 24.15 -4.31
C ASP A 8 4.27 24.22 -4.40
N GLU A 9 3.65 24.85 -3.39
CA GLU A 9 2.19 25.07 -3.30
C GLU A 9 1.61 25.75 -4.55
N GLN A 10 2.42 26.51 -5.29
CA GLN A 10 2.00 27.24 -6.49
C GLN A 10 1.70 26.33 -7.68
N LYS A 11 2.24 25.10 -7.72
CA LYS A 11 2.09 24.19 -8.86
C LYS A 11 0.73 23.47 -8.88
N ILE A 12 0.10 23.31 -7.72
CA ILE A 12 -1.18 22.60 -7.55
C ILE A 12 -2.35 23.47 -8.00
N LYS A 13 -2.28 24.79 -7.81
CA LYS A 13 -3.40 25.72 -8.09
C LYS A 13 -3.80 25.81 -9.58
N ASN A 14 -2.91 25.41 -10.50
CA ASN A 14 -3.14 25.51 -11.95
C ASN A 14 -3.14 24.14 -12.68
N SER A 15 -3.11 23.02 -11.94
CA SER A 15 -3.00 21.68 -12.54
C SER A 15 -4.36 21.06 -12.83
N SER A 16 -4.49 20.37 -13.97
CA SER A 16 -5.70 19.64 -14.34
C SER A 16 -5.99 18.54 -13.31
N LYS A 17 -7.29 18.23 -13.09
CA LYS A 17 -7.71 17.14 -12.18
C LYS A 17 -6.96 15.82 -12.45
N LYS A 18 -6.63 15.54 -13.72
CA LYS A 18 -5.88 14.32 -14.11
C LYS A 18 -4.44 14.32 -13.60
N ASP A 19 -3.79 15.48 -13.55
CA ASP A 19 -2.40 15.63 -13.13
C ASP A 19 -2.27 15.52 -11.61
N LEU A 20 -3.26 16.04 -10.87
CA LEU A 20 -3.37 15.84 -9.43
C LEU A 20 -3.48 14.36 -9.07
N THR A 21 -4.34 13.61 -9.78
CA THR A 21 -4.54 12.19 -9.51
C THR A 21 -3.26 11.39 -9.76
N LYS A 22 -2.54 11.68 -10.85
CA LYS A 22 -1.28 11.01 -11.17
C LYS A 22 -0.18 11.32 -10.14
N TYR A 23 -0.13 12.56 -9.67
CA TYR A 23 0.79 12.99 -8.62
C TYR A 23 0.46 12.32 -7.28
N LEU A 24 -0.81 12.24 -6.92
CA LEU A 24 -1.31 11.54 -5.73
C LEU A 24 -0.88 10.08 -5.69
N TYR A 25 -1.08 9.35 -6.79
CA TYR A 25 -0.62 7.97 -6.90
C TYR A 25 0.89 7.85 -6.69
N SER A 26 1.68 8.79 -7.23
CA SER A 26 3.14 8.77 -7.07
C SER A 26 3.63 9.02 -5.65
N ILE A 27 2.88 9.79 -4.85
CA ILE A 27 3.19 10.03 -3.43
C ILE A 27 2.82 8.79 -2.61
N ILE A 28 1.63 8.24 -2.83
CA ILE A 28 1.13 7.06 -2.11
C ILE A 28 2.05 5.86 -2.35
N GLU A 29 2.52 5.68 -3.58
CA GLU A 29 3.45 4.60 -3.96
C GLU A 29 4.82 4.73 -3.26
N LYS A 30 5.23 5.96 -2.91
CA LYS A 30 6.53 6.24 -2.26
C LYS A 30 6.44 6.29 -0.74
N SER A 31 5.27 6.47 -0.13
CA SER A 31 5.13 6.53 1.32
C SER A 31 5.10 5.12 1.93
N ARG A 32 6.18 4.72 2.62
CA ARG A 32 6.24 3.43 3.34
C ARG A 32 5.58 3.46 4.72
N GLU A 33 5.16 4.63 5.20
CA GLU A 33 4.49 4.80 6.50
C GLU A 33 3.27 5.72 6.36
N TYR A 34 2.08 5.12 6.41
CA TYR A 34 0.77 5.75 6.20
C TYR A 34 0.37 6.83 7.24
N LYS A 35 1.22 7.12 8.24
CA LYS A 35 0.89 8.09 9.31
C LYS A 35 0.98 9.55 8.85
N ASN A 36 1.96 9.89 8.01
CA ASN A 36 2.17 11.28 7.53
C ASN A 36 1.26 11.68 6.36
N VAL A 37 0.44 10.75 5.88
CA VAL A 37 -0.47 10.96 4.75
C VAL A 37 -1.60 11.87 5.22
N VAL A 38 -2.26 11.55 6.33
CA VAL A 38 -3.44 12.26 6.85
C VAL A 38 -3.17 13.75 7.14
N GLU A 39 -2.00 14.08 7.67
CA GLU A 39 -1.63 15.47 7.98
C GLU A 39 -1.43 16.32 6.71
N ASN A 40 -0.75 15.77 5.70
CA ASN A 40 -0.51 16.45 4.42
C ASN A 40 -1.80 16.65 3.59
N PHE A 41 -2.83 15.80 3.75
CA PHE A 41 -4.09 15.94 3.03
C PHE A 41 -4.98 17.07 3.56
N LYS A 42 -4.87 17.43 4.84
CA LYS A 42 -5.60 18.58 5.43
C LYS A 42 -5.19 19.90 4.79
N GLU A 43 -3.91 20.11 4.52
CA GLU A 43 -3.39 21.32 3.88
C GLU A 43 -3.88 21.49 2.43
N CYS A 44 -4.21 20.38 1.76
CA CYS A 44 -4.76 20.36 0.40
C CYS A 44 -6.29 20.42 0.34
N GLY A 45 -6.99 20.56 1.46
CA GLY A 45 -8.46 20.59 1.50
C GLY A 45 -9.14 19.26 1.17
N ILE A 46 -8.41 18.14 1.26
CA ILE A 46 -8.94 16.79 1.01
C ILE A 46 -9.22 16.14 2.36
N GLU A 47 -10.49 15.87 2.65
CA GLU A 47 -10.91 15.21 3.87
C GLU A 47 -10.94 13.69 3.68
N ILE A 48 -10.09 12.96 4.40
CA ILE A 48 -10.14 11.49 4.42
C ILE A 48 -11.28 11.07 5.34
N SER A 49 -12.42 10.71 4.76
CA SER A 49 -13.63 10.32 5.51
C SER A 49 -13.51 9.00 6.28
N GLY A 50 -12.47 8.21 6.00
CA GLY A 50 -12.13 7.02 6.79
C GLY A 50 -11.14 6.10 6.08
N ILE A 51 -10.22 5.51 6.86
CA ILE A 51 -9.31 4.46 6.39
C ILE A 51 -9.88 3.12 6.84
N LYS A 52 -10.51 2.36 5.93
CA LYS A 52 -10.91 0.98 6.21
C LYS A 52 -9.72 0.06 5.98
N SER A 53 -8.85 -0.07 6.98
CA SER A 53 -7.86 -1.13 7.03
C SER A 53 -8.54 -2.45 7.38
N ASN A 54 -9.28 -3.01 6.43
CA ASN A 54 -9.88 -4.31 6.61
C ASN A 54 -8.77 -5.36 6.53
N ASN A 55 -8.42 -5.97 7.67
CA ASN A 55 -7.57 -7.15 7.76
C ASN A 55 -8.31 -8.37 7.17
N VAL A 56 -8.76 -8.30 5.93
CA VAL A 56 -9.46 -9.37 5.21
C VAL A 56 -8.49 -9.96 4.20
N CYS A 57 -8.34 -11.27 4.20
CA CYS A 57 -7.50 -11.98 3.25
C CYS A 57 -8.18 -11.98 1.87
N PRO A 58 -7.51 -11.56 0.79
CA PRO A 58 -8.10 -11.56 -0.55
C PRO A 58 -8.30 -12.97 -1.13
N ILE A 59 -7.67 -14.00 -0.54
CA ILE A 59 -7.83 -15.41 -0.96
C ILE A 59 -9.06 -16.05 -0.28
N THR A 60 -9.22 -15.85 1.04
CA THR A 60 -10.30 -16.51 1.81
C THR A 60 -11.54 -15.64 1.96
N LEU A 61 -11.43 -14.34 1.68
CA LEU A 61 -12.45 -13.31 1.92
C LEU A 61 -12.90 -13.22 3.39
N LYS A 62 -12.10 -13.77 4.31
CA LYS A 62 -12.32 -13.75 5.76
C LYS A 62 -11.31 -12.85 6.45
N LYS A 63 -11.61 -12.45 7.69
CA LYS A 63 -10.64 -11.76 8.55
C LYS A 63 -9.39 -12.61 8.71
N ILE A 64 -8.21 -12.00 8.54
CA ILE A 64 -6.91 -12.62 8.75
C ILE A 64 -6.75 -12.89 10.24
N VAL A 65 -6.50 -14.15 10.60
CA VAL A 65 -6.20 -14.60 11.95
C VAL A 65 -4.70 -14.88 12.07
N ASP A 66 -4.12 -15.61 11.12
CA ASP A 66 -2.68 -15.85 11.03
C ASP A 66 -2.10 -15.08 9.83
N LEU A 67 -1.40 -14.00 10.15
CA LEU A 67 -0.87 -13.07 9.16
C LEU A 67 0.34 -13.67 8.45
N TYR A 68 0.24 -13.74 7.13
CA TYR A 68 1.37 -13.88 6.23
C TYR A 68 1.58 -12.56 5.48
N VAL A 69 2.82 -12.07 5.42
CA VAL A 69 3.18 -10.88 4.62
C VAL A 69 4.17 -11.30 3.55
N GLY A 70 3.78 -11.14 2.28
CA GLY A 70 4.70 -11.40 1.18
C GLY A 70 5.81 -10.36 1.10
N GLU A 71 6.94 -10.68 0.45
CA GLU A 71 7.96 -9.68 0.06
C GLU A 71 7.39 -8.59 -0.88
N CYS A 72 6.23 -8.84 -1.50
CA CYS A 72 5.45 -7.83 -2.22
C CYS A 72 4.72 -6.83 -1.32
N GLY A 73 4.64 -7.06 -0.01
CA GLY A 73 3.90 -6.24 0.95
C GLY A 73 2.43 -6.65 1.13
N HIS A 74 1.90 -7.56 0.30
CA HIS A 74 0.52 -8.02 0.43
C HIS A 74 0.33 -8.98 1.61
N LYS A 75 -0.82 -8.81 2.27
CA LYS A 75 -1.20 -9.53 3.48
C LYS A 75 -2.22 -10.62 3.14
N PHE A 76 -2.01 -11.81 3.68
CA PHE A 76 -2.87 -12.97 3.46
C PHE A 76 -3.01 -13.78 4.74
N GLU A 77 -3.98 -14.69 4.75
CA GLU A 77 -4.09 -15.78 5.72
C GLU A 77 -3.04 -16.84 5.41
N ARG A 78 -2.25 -17.25 6.42
CA ARG A 78 -1.09 -18.15 6.22
C ARG A 78 -1.49 -19.49 5.60
N ILE A 79 -2.58 -20.09 6.08
CA ILE A 79 -3.09 -21.37 5.56
C ILE A 79 -3.47 -21.24 4.08
N ALA A 80 -4.08 -20.11 3.70
CA ALA A 80 -4.47 -19.87 2.31
C ALA A 80 -3.26 -19.76 1.37
N VAL A 81 -2.17 -19.16 1.84
CA VAL A 81 -0.92 -19.10 1.07
C VAL A 81 -0.29 -20.48 0.94
N SER A 82 -0.33 -21.30 1.99
CA SER A 82 0.17 -22.68 1.95
C SER A 82 -0.54 -23.51 0.88
N GLU A 83 -1.87 -23.44 0.82
CA GLU A 83 -2.66 -24.13 -0.21
C GLU A 83 -2.43 -23.56 -1.61
N LEU A 84 -2.43 -22.23 -1.75
CA LEU A 84 -2.21 -21.57 -3.04
C LEU A 84 -0.85 -21.97 -3.64
N ARG A 85 0.22 -21.99 -2.85
CA ARG A 85 1.58 -22.35 -3.30
C ARG A 85 1.70 -23.76 -3.88
N LYS A 86 0.77 -24.67 -3.58
CA LYS A 86 0.72 -26.01 -4.18
C LYS A 86 0.31 -25.95 -5.66
N GLN A 87 -0.50 -24.97 -6.04
CA GLN A 87 -1.03 -24.79 -7.39
C GLN A 87 -0.28 -23.69 -8.16
N ASN A 88 -0.05 -22.54 -7.50
CA ASN A 88 0.59 -21.37 -8.08
C ASN A 88 1.41 -20.64 -7.02
N ARG A 89 2.67 -20.34 -7.33
CA ARG A 89 3.57 -19.63 -6.42
C ARG A 89 3.57 -18.12 -6.62
N ILE A 90 2.79 -17.58 -7.55
CA ILE A 90 2.69 -16.13 -7.79
C ILE A 90 1.65 -15.49 -6.85
N CYS A 91 1.93 -14.26 -6.43
CA CYS A 91 1.00 -13.45 -5.65
C CYS A 91 -0.34 -13.28 -6.41
N PRO A 92 -1.49 -13.56 -5.77
CA PRO A 92 -2.79 -13.52 -6.43
C PRO A 92 -3.38 -12.10 -6.57
N VAL A 93 -2.77 -11.09 -5.95
CA VAL A 93 -3.21 -9.70 -6.08
C VAL A 93 -2.98 -9.20 -7.50
N VAL A 94 -4.05 -8.71 -8.13
CA VAL A 94 -4.04 -8.19 -9.50
C VAL A 94 -2.92 -7.17 -9.69
N GLY A 95 -2.11 -7.35 -10.74
CA GLY A 95 -0.95 -6.49 -11.04
C GLY A 95 0.33 -6.85 -10.29
N CYS A 96 0.29 -7.78 -9.33
CA CYS A 96 1.50 -8.28 -8.67
C CYS A 96 2.01 -9.56 -9.36
N SER A 97 3.23 -9.50 -9.91
CA SER A 97 3.89 -10.67 -10.52
C SER A 97 4.96 -11.30 -9.63
N LYS A 98 5.03 -10.92 -8.34
CA LYS A 98 6.06 -11.44 -7.43
C LYS A 98 5.72 -12.84 -6.96
N VAL A 99 6.75 -13.67 -6.79
CA VAL A 99 6.65 -14.98 -6.14
C VAL A 99 6.28 -14.79 -4.67
N LEU A 100 5.39 -15.63 -4.15
CA LEU A 100 5.00 -15.70 -2.75
C LEU A 100 6.17 -16.20 -1.93
N ARG A 101 6.99 -15.28 -1.45
CA ARG A 101 8.00 -15.46 -0.41
C ARG A 101 7.62 -14.62 0.80
N GLU A 102 7.84 -15.15 1.98
CA GLU A 102 7.46 -14.45 3.20
C GLU A 102 8.53 -13.42 3.54
N LYS A 103 8.10 -12.23 3.95
CA LYS A 103 9.01 -11.21 4.46
C LYS A 103 9.52 -11.68 5.83
N VAL A 104 10.78 -12.11 5.89
CA VAL A 104 11.45 -12.41 7.16
C VAL A 104 11.91 -11.09 7.77
N GLU A 105 11.33 -10.70 8.90
CA GLU A 105 11.89 -9.61 9.71
C GLU A 105 13.17 -10.13 10.36
N ARG A 106 14.32 -9.68 9.86
CA ARG A 106 15.59 -9.86 10.59
C ARG A 106 15.57 -8.80 11.67
N ASN A 107 15.47 -9.24 12.92
CA ASN A 107 15.77 -8.40 14.06
C ASN A 107 17.30 -8.21 14.07
N GLU A 108 17.76 -7.05 13.59
CA GLU A 108 19.13 -6.56 13.82
C GLU A 108 19.18 -5.78 15.13
#